data_AF-A0A8J3J102-F1
#
_entry.id   AF-A0A8J3J102-F1
#
_cell.length_a   1.000
_cell.length_b   1.000
_cell.length_c   1.000
_cell.angle_alpha   90.00
_cell.angle_beta   90.00
_cell.angle_gamma   90.00
#
_symmetry.space_group_name_H-M   'P 1'
#
loop_
_entity.id
_entity.type
_entity.pdbx_description
1 polymer ?
#
loop_
_entity_poly.entity_id
_entity_poly.type
_entity_poly.pdbx_seq_one_letter_code
_entity_poly.pdbx_strand_id
1 'polypeptide(L)' 'MNCPSCLSATTKEQNKKTSLGYRTFRCSICQHTFNERSGTPFNFLEYPTDIVLLVVLW' A
#
# COMPACT_ATOMS: atom_id res chain seq x y z
N MET A 1 -12.38 1.67 1.52
CA MET A 1 -11.30 1.26 2.45
C MET A 1 -10.92 2.46 3.31
N ASN A 2 -10.79 2.30 4.62
CA ASN A 2 -10.29 3.39 5.47
C ASN A 2 -8.80 3.61 5.19
N CYS A 3 -8.36 4.87 5.23
CA CYS A 3 -6.95 5.18 5.04
C CYS A 3 -6.12 4.58 6.19
N PRO A 4 -5.08 3.79 5.91
CA PRO A 4 -4.26 3.18 6.96
C PRO A 4 -3.41 4.19 7.73
N SER A 5 -3.16 5.37 7.16
CA SER A 5 -2.36 6.43 7.81
C SER A 5 -3.19 7.32 8.76
N CYS A 6 -4.41 7.71 8.38
CA CYS A 6 -5.23 8.65 9.15
C CYS A 6 -6.62 8.13 9.53
N LEU A 7 -6.92 6.86 9.23
CA LEU A 7 -8.19 6.17 9.50
C LEU A 7 -9.43 6.77 8.83
N SER A 8 -9.27 7.84 8.03
CA SER A 8 -10.37 8.47 7.29
C SER A 8 -11.02 7.49 6.32
N ALA A 9 -12.35 7.44 6.31
CA ALA A 9 -13.15 6.71 5.34
C ALA A 9 -13.19 7.39 3.95
N THR A 10 -12.73 8.64 3.85
CA THR A 10 -12.80 9.47 2.64
C THR A 10 -11.66 9.16 1.68
N THR A 11 -11.73 7.99 1.06
CA THR A 11 -10.73 7.50 0.09
C THR A 11 -11.36 7.35 -1.29
N LYS A 12 -10.59 7.61 -2.35
CA LYS A 12 -11.03 7.50 -3.74
C LYS A 12 -10.23 6.42 -4.44
N GLU A 13 -10.92 5.46 -5.04
CA GLU A 13 -10.31 4.47 -5.92
C GLU A 13 -9.68 5.18 -7.12
N GLN A 14 -8.48 4.75 -7.52
CA GLN A 14 -7.76 5.27 -8.67
C GLN A 14 -7.98 4.34 -9.86
N ASN A 15 -8.02 4.92 -11.07
CA ASN A 15 -8.13 4.14 -12.31
C ASN A 15 -6.90 3.26 -12.54
N LYS A 16 -5.74 3.63 -11.97
CA LYS A 16 -4.50 2.86 -12.08
C LYS A 16 -4.51 1.69 -11.11
N LYS A 17 -4.27 0.50 -11.64
CA LYS A 17 -3.95 -0.70 -10.85
C LYS A 17 -2.45 -0.84 -10.66
N THR A 18 -2.07 -1.65 -9.68
CA THR A 18 -0.69 -2.02 -9.42
C THR A 18 -0.17 -2.97 -10.51
N SER A 19 1.15 -3.20 -10.57
CA SER A 19 1.73 -4.18 -11.51
C SER A 19 1.17 -5.59 -11.32
N LEU A 20 0.74 -5.92 -10.10
CA LEU A 20 0.08 -7.18 -9.74
C LEU A 20 -1.45 -7.17 -9.94
N GLY A 21 -2.03 -6.07 -10.43
CA GLY A 21 -3.46 -5.98 -10.71
C GLY A 21 -4.33 -5.57 -9.52
N TYR A 22 -3.75 -5.19 -8.38
CA TYR A 22 -4.50 -4.71 -7.22
C TYR A 22 -5.05 -3.29 -7.45
N ARG A 23 -6.22 -3.02 -6.86
CA ARG A 23 -6.80 -1.68 -6.81
C ARG A 23 -5.95 -0.77 -5.93
N THR A 24 -5.85 0.49 -6.34
CA THR A 24 -5.20 1.53 -5.55
C THR A 24 -6.20 2.61 -5.16
N PHE A 25 -5.97 3.22 -4.01
CA PHE A 25 -6.82 4.25 -3.45
C PHE A 25 -5.95 5.43 -3.02
N ARG A 26 -6.52 6.63 -3.07
CA ARG A 26 -5.90 7.85 -2.53
C ARG A 26 -6.82 8.46 -1.48
N CYS A 27 -6.28 8.76 -0.30
CA CYS A 27 -7.03 9.47 0.73
C CYS A 27 -7.24 10.94 0.34
N SER A 28 -8.44 11.48 0.53
CA SER A 28 -8.69 12.90 0.24
C SER A 28 -8.17 13.82 1.35
N ILE A 29 -7.93 13.30 2.56
CA ILE A 29 -7.50 14.07 3.72
C ILE A 29 -5.97 14.16 3.78
N CYS A 30 -5.28 13.03 3.93
CA CYS A 30 -3.82 13.02 4.05
C CYS A 30 -3.10 12.85 2.69
N GLN A 31 -3.86 12.75 1.59
CA GLN A 31 -3.34 12.53 0.23
C GLN A 31 -2.51 11.26 0.02
N HIS A 32 -2.44 10.39 1.02
CA HIS A 32 -1.68 9.15 0.95
C HIS A 32 -2.31 8.15 -0.02
N THR A 33 -1.47 7.50 -0.81
CA THR A 33 -1.88 6.47 -1.78
C THR A 33 -1.51 5.10 -1.25
N PHE A 34 -2.42 4.14 -1.36
CA PHE A 34 -2.24 2.78 -0.86
C PHE A 34 -3.01 1.78 -1.73
N ASN A 35 -2.62 0.50 -1.68
CA ASN A 35 -3.34 -0.56 -2.38
C ASN A 35 -4.25 -1.38 -1.45
N GLU A 36 -5.15 -2.15 -2.05
CA GLU A 36 -6.14 -2.98 -1.32
C GLU A 36 -5.52 -4.15 -0.55
N ARG A 37 -4.31 -4.59 -0.93
CA ARG A 37 -3.66 -5.77 -0.35
C ARG A 37 -2.89 -5.47 0.93
N SER A 38 -2.00 -4.48 0.88
CA SER A 38 -1.07 -4.15 1.97
C SER A 38 -1.41 -2.84 2.69
N GLY A 39 -2.29 -2.02 2.13
CA GLY A 39 -2.53 -0.68 2.67
C GLY A 39 -1.30 0.23 2.57
N THR A 40 -0.32 -0.10 1.73
CA THR A 40 0.83 0.75 1.44
C THR A 40 0.88 1.06 -0.06
N PRO A 41 1.67 2.05 -0.50
CA PRO A 41 1.88 2.28 -1.93
C PRO A 41 2.67 1.15 -2.63
N PHE A 42 3.28 0.24 -1.86
CA PHE A 42 4.18 -0.79 -2.38
C PHE A 42 3.45 -2.10 -2.69
N ASN A 43 3.84 -2.72 -3.80
CA ASN A 43 3.20 -3.91 -4.35
C ASN A 43 3.94 -5.21 -4.05
N PHE A 44 5.22 -5.10 -3.74
CA PHE A 44 6.15 -6.20 -3.54
C PHE A 44 7.13 -5.86 -2.44
N LEU A 45 7.53 -6.89 -1.68
CA LEU A 45 8.90 -6.96 -1.21
C LEU A 45 9.70 -7.30 -2.48
N GLU A 46 10.45 -6.34 -3.01
CA GLU A 46 11.31 -6.54 -4.19
C GLU A 46 12.35 -7.64 -3.94
N TYR A 47 12.59 -7.92 -2.66
CA TYR A 47 13.49 -8.94 -2.18
C TYR A 47 12.73 -10.16 -1.66
N PRO A 48 13.26 -11.38 -1.91
CA PRO A 48 12.82 -12.59 -1.23
C PRO A 48 12.73 -12.36 0.28
N THR A 49 11.71 -12.94 0.91
CA THR A 49 11.44 -12.77 2.35
C THR A 49 12.66 -13.12 3.20
N ASP A 50 13.43 -14.11 2.78
CA ASP A 50 14.72 -14.52 3.34
C ASP A 50 15.76 -13.39 3.35
N ILE A 51 15.87 -12.58 2.28
CA ILE A 51 16.79 -11.43 2.24
C ILE A 51 16.35 -10.34 3.22
N VAL A 52 15.05 -10.06 3.31
CA VAL A 52 14.52 -9.04 4.22
C VAL A 52 14.74 -9.44 5.68
N LEU A 53 14.58 -10.73 6.01
CA LEU A 53 14.82 -11.27 7.34
C LEU A 53 16.28 -11.11 7.78
N LEU A 54 17.25 -11.17 6.86
CA LEU A 54 18.67 -10.96 7.19
C LEU A 54 18.95 -9.56 7.73
N VAL A 55 18.21 -8.54 7.28
CA VAL A 55 18.41 -7.14 7.70
C VAL A 55 17.67 -6.80 8.99
N VAL A 56 16.50 -7.40 9.23
CA VAL A 56 15.66 -7.11 10.40
C VAL A 56 16.16 -7.80 11.68
N LEU A 57 16.89 -8.91 11.54
CA LEU A 57 17.46 -9.67 12.66
C LEU A 57 18.81 -9.13 13.18
N TRP A 58 19.29 -8.01 12.66
CA TRP A 58 20.51 -7.30 13.08
C TRP A 58 20.19 -5.87 13.51
#